data_AF-A0AA95N1W8-F1
#
_entry.id   AF-A0AA95N1W8-F1
#
_cell.length_a   1.000
_cell.length_b   1.000
_cell.length_c   1.000
_cell.angle_alpha   90.00
_cell.angle_beta   90.00
_cell.angle_gamma   90.00
#
_symmetry.space_group_name_H-M   'P 1'
#
loop_
_entity.id
_entity.type
_entity.pdbx_description
1 polymer ?
#
loop_
_entity_poly.entity_id
_entity_poly.type
_entity_poly.pdbx_seq_one_letter_code
_entity_poly.pdbx_strand_id
1 'polypeptide(L)'
;MNILFKGIIDKLFKTTQPTSTSQYQSISQAEVEALVDAKLKEHAAALETTISDKGNQVPIQDEDYTLSAKQIEYALSLIEKVKEEFELAIDPTKLTIKDLNRLIAYNRYKNKGTLINLVKKGVLKKK
;
A
#
# COMPACT_ATOMS: atom_id res chain seq x y z
N MET A 1 -3.18 -48.33 28.45
CA MET A 1 -4.57 -48.12 28.89
C MET A 1 -5.21 -47.12 27.93
N ASN A 2 -6.09 -47.61 27.05
CA ASN A 2 -6.72 -46.85 25.95
C ASN A 2 -7.97 -46.12 26.44
N ILE A 3 -7.97 -44.79 26.38
CA ILE A 3 -9.16 -43.92 26.47
C ILE A 3 -8.69 -42.50 26.06
N LEU A 4 -9.39 -41.60 25.36
CA LEU A 4 -10.74 -41.55 24.80
C LEU A 4 -10.81 -40.26 23.93
N PHE A 5 -10.44 -40.29 22.65
CA PHE A 5 -10.55 -39.12 21.75
C PHE A 5 -11.40 -39.44 20.51
N LYS A 6 -12.61 -39.97 20.72
CA LYS A 6 -13.58 -40.30 19.65
C LYS A 6 -14.90 -39.52 19.74
N GLY A 7 -14.95 -38.41 20.49
CA GLY A 7 -16.21 -37.74 20.81
C GLY A 7 -16.57 -36.46 20.05
N ILE A 8 -15.62 -35.83 19.34
CA ILE A 8 -15.81 -34.42 18.90
C ILE A 8 -15.95 -34.28 17.37
N ILE A 9 -15.49 -35.26 16.58
CA ILE A 9 -15.46 -35.12 15.11
C ILE A 9 -16.83 -35.45 14.48
N ASP A 10 -17.63 -36.33 15.08
CA ASP A 10 -18.94 -36.74 14.55
C ASP A 10 -20.02 -35.64 14.58
N LYS A 11 -19.80 -34.55 15.34
CA LYS A 11 -20.74 -33.41 15.40
C LYS A 11 -20.47 -32.32 14.37
N LEU A 12 -19.36 -32.36 13.64
CA LEU A 12 -19.03 -31.34 12.63
C LEU A 12 -19.57 -31.68 11.22
N PHE A 13 -19.98 -32.94 10.97
CA PHE A 13 -20.44 -33.40 9.66
C PHE A 13 -21.97 -33.54 9.53
N LYS A 14 -22.73 -33.02 10.48
CA LYS A 14 -24.20 -32.92 10.38
C LYS A 14 -24.67 -31.47 10.46
N THR A 15 -24.22 -30.66 9.50
CA THR A 15 -24.95 -29.44 9.14
C THR A 15 -26.08 -29.85 8.18
N THR A 16 -27.25 -29.95 8.77
CA THR A 16 -28.55 -29.52 8.25
C THR A 16 -28.58 -29.20 6.73
N GLN A 17 -29.10 -30.13 5.93
CA GLN A 17 -29.68 -29.78 4.63
C GLN A 17 -31.04 -29.11 4.88
N PRO A 18 -31.26 -27.86 4.46
CA PRO A 18 -32.60 -27.40 4.18
C PRO A 18 -33.01 -27.98 2.82
N THR A 19 -34.01 -28.85 2.85
CA THR A 19 -34.84 -29.19 1.68
C THR A 19 -35.54 -27.93 1.20
N SER A 20 -35.07 -27.33 0.11
CA SER A 20 -35.87 -26.41 -0.70
C SER A 20 -36.20 -27.09 -2.04
N THR A 21 -37.50 -27.25 -2.23
CA THR A 21 -38.16 -27.77 -3.42
C THR A 21 -37.69 -27.09 -4.70
N SER A 22 -37.39 -27.89 -5.73
CA SER A 22 -37.18 -27.44 -7.11
C SER A 22 -38.36 -26.61 -7.60
N GLN A 23 -38.14 -25.32 -7.82
CA GLN A 23 -38.81 -24.57 -8.87
C GLN A 23 -37.74 -24.18 -9.87
N TYR A 24 -37.61 -24.94 -10.95
CA TYR A 24 -36.79 -24.56 -12.08
C TYR A 24 -37.47 -23.37 -12.77
N GLN A 25 -37.20 -22.16 -12.31
CA GLN A 25 -37.37 -20.98 -13.13
C GLN A 25 -36.34 -21.09 -14.25
N SER A 26 -36.83 -21.19 -15.48
CA SER A 26 -36.01 -21.12 -16.69
C SER A 26 -35.34 -19.74 -16.70
N ILE A 27 -34.12 -19.65 -16.18
CA ILE A 27 -33.33 -18.42 -16.22
C ILE A 27 -33.09 -18.13 -17.70
N SER A 28 -33.72 -17.08 -18.20
CA SER A 28 -33.54 -16.65 -19.59
C SER A 28 -32.09 -16.19 -19.76
N GLN A 29 -31.47 -16.52 -20.88
CA GLN A 29 -30.10 -16.09 -21.19
C GLN A 29 -29.94 -14.56 -21.05
N ALA A 30 -31.00 -13.80 -21.37
CA ALA A 30 -31.04 -12.35 -21.19
C ALA A 30 -30.92 -11.90 -19.72
N GLU A 31 -31.43 -12.69 -18.78
CA GLU A 31 -31.33 -12.40 -17.34
C GLU A 31 -29.92 -12.69 -16.82
N VAL A 32 -29.26 -13.74 -17.33
CA VAL A 32 -27.85 -14.03 -17.03
C VAL A 32 -26.94 -12.93 -17.55
N GLU A 33 -27.14 -12.51 -18.80
CA GLU A 33 -26.37 -11.44 -19.43
C GLU A 33 -26.55 -10.11 -18.69
N ALA A 34 -27.79 -9.76 -18.33
CA ALA A 34 -28.06 -8.56 -17.53
C ALA A 34 -27.40 -8.61 -16.14
N LEU A 35 -27.36 -9.78 -15.49
CA LEU A 35 -26.69 -9.95 -14.20
C LEU A 35 -25.17 -9.79 -14.30
N VAL A 36 -24.58 -10.34 -15.36
CA VAL A 36 -23.14 -10.23 -15.65
C VAL A 36 -22.77 -8.77 -15.94
N ASP A 37 -23.55 -8.08 -16.77
CA ASP A 37 -23.34 -6.67 -17.09
C ASP A 37 -23.51 -5.77 -15.86
N ALA A 38 -24.51 -6.03 -15.02
CA ALA A 38 -24.71 -5.31 -13.76
C ALA A 38 -23.53 -5.52 -12.81
N LYS A 39 -23.02 -6.75 -12.68
CA LYS A 39 -21.83 -7.07 -11.88
C LYS A 39 -20.57 -6.38 -12.42
N LEU A 40 -20.34 -6.43 -13.73
CA LEU A 40 -19.21 -5.75 -14.38
C LEU A 40 -19.25 -4.24 -14.14
N LYS A 41 -20.42 -3.63 -14.25
CA LYS A 41 -20.63 -2.20 -14.00
C LYS A 41 -20.45 -1.83 -12.53
N GLU A 42 -20.94 -2.66 -11.60
CA GLU A 42 -20.74 -2.49 -10.16
C GLU A 42 -19.25 -2.57 -9.79
N HIS A 43 -18.52 -3.56 -10.32
CA HIS A 43 -17.09 -3.71 -10.11
C HIS A 43 -16.29 -2.53 -10.71
N ALA A 44 -16.67 -2.04 -11.90
CA ALA A 44 -16.04 -0.87 -12.51
C ALA A 44 -16.27 0.40 -11.67
N ALA A 45 -17.50 0.64 -11.20
CA ALA A 45 -17.82 1.77 -10.34
C ALA A 45 -17.08 1.70 -8.99
N ALA A 46 -16.99 0.52 -8.39
CA ALA A 46 -16.26 0.33 -7.13
C ALA A 46 -14.76 0.64 -7.26
N LEU A 47 -14.14 0.36 -8.41
CA LEU A 47 -12.75 0.72 -8.67
C LEU A 47 -12.55 2.24 -8.69
N GLU A 48 -13.46 3.00 -9.34
CA GLU A 48 -13.37 4.47 -9.34
C GLU A 48 -13.56 5.08 -7.95
N THR A 49 -14.46 4.54 -7.13
CA THR A 49 -14.68 5.02 -5.76
C THR A 49 -13.48 4.71 -4.85
N THR A 50 -12.80 3.58 -5.05
CA THR A 50 -11.61 3.21 -4.26
C THR A 50 -10.36 4.04 -4.58
N ILE A 51 -10.33 4.76 -5.70
CA ILE A 51 -9.24 5.69 -6.05
C ILE A 51 -9.41 7.03 -5.33
N SER A 52 -10.65 7.46 -5.07
CA SER A 52 -10.92 8.74 -4.41
C SER A 52 -10.75 8.71 -2.89
N ASP A 53 -10.87 7.53 -2.26
CA ASP A 53 -10.80 7.37 -0.80
C ASP A 53 -9.43 6.86 -0.29
N LYS A 54 -8.45 6.69 -1.18
CA LYS A 54 -7.05 6.46 -0.82
C LYS A 54 -6.27 7.77 -0.86
N GLY A 55 -6.63 8.70 0.02
CA GLY A 55 -5.90 9.94 0.31
C GLY A 55 -4.48 9.75 0.89
N ASN A 56 -3.77 8.67 0.56
CA ASN A 56 -2.37 8.43 0.86
C ASN A 56 -1.64 7.56 -0.18
N GLN A 57 -2.24 7.30 -1.34
CA GLN A 57 -1.51 6.70 -2.47
C GLN A 57 -1.19 7.80 -3.47
N VAL A 58 0.00 8.38 -3.30
CA VAL A 58 0.63 9.23 -4.32
C VAL A 58 0.64 8.42 -5.63
N PRO A 59 0.06 8.94 -6.73
CA PRO A 59 0.13 8.27 -8.02
C PRO A 59 1.59 7.94 -8.34
N ILE A 60 1.83 6.75 -8.88
CA ILE A 60 3.12 6.38 -9.48
C ILE A 60 3.24 7.20 -10.78
N GLN A 61 3.49 8.49 -10.64
CA GLN A 61 3.94 9.40 -11.69
C GLN A 61 5.40 9.66 -11.39
N ASP A 62 6.26 9.08 -12.22
CA ASP A 62 7.69 9.33 -12.36
C ASP A 62 8.37 9.98 -11.16
N GLU A 63 8.93 9.15 -10.28
CA GLU A 63 9.59 9.57 -9.02
C GLU A 63 10.90 10.37 -9.20
N ASP A 64 11.09 11.00 -10.36
CA ASP A 64 12.20 11.88 -10.74
C ASP A 64 11.79 13.38 -10.74
N TYR A 65 10.68 13.73 -10.09
CA TYR A 65 10.32 15.13 -9.87
C TYR A 65 11.17 15.76 -8.75
N THR A 66 11.69 16.95 -9.05
CA THR A 66 12.32 17.88 -8.11
C THR A 66 11.33 18.27 -7.00
N LEU A 67 11.84 18.52 -5.80
CA LEU A 67 11.02 18.96 -4.67
C LEU A 67 10.41 20.36 -4.89
N SER A 68 9.20 20.59 -4.38
CA SER A 68 8.66 21.95 -4.19
C SER A 68 9.46 22.72 -3.13
N ALA A 69 9.37 24.06 -3.12
CA ALA A 69 10.09 24.90 -2.15
C ALA A 69 9.86 24.47 -0.69
N LYS A 70 8.60 24.22 -0.31
CA LYS A 70 8.25 23.72 1.04
C LYS A 70 8.86 22.37 1.35
N GLN A 71 8.95 21.49 0.36
CA GLN A 71 9.58 20.17 0.53
C GLN A 71 11.10 20.28 0.63
N ILE A 72 11.74 21.24 -0.07
CA ILE A 72 13.17 21.53 0.07
C ILE A 72 13.45 22.05 1.49
N GLU A 73 12.69 23.03 1.96
CA GLU A 73 12.80 23.55 3.33
C GLU A 73 12.69 22.44 4.37
N TYR A 74 11.69 21.56 4.18
CA TYR A 74 11.52 20.42 5.06
C TYR A 74 12.71 19.43 4.97
N ALA A 75 13.20 19.11 3.78
CA ALA A 75 14.37 18.26 3.59
C ALA A 75 15.60 18.82 4.30
N LEU A 76 15.86 20.13 4.16
CA LEU A 76 16.96 20.82 4.84
C LEU A 76 16.82 20.76 6.36
N SER A 77 15.61 20.92 6.90
CA SER A 77 15.37 20.77 8.34
C SER A 77 15.66 19.35 8.87
N LEU A 78 15.52 18.33 8.02
CA LEU A 78 15.86 16.95 8.38
C LEU A 78 17.37 16.71 8.33
N ILE A 79 18.07 17.33 7.37
CA ILE A 79 19.53 17.26 7.25
C ILE A 79 20.20 17.95 8.43
N GLU A 80 19.66 19.08 8.89
CA GLU A 80 20.16 19.81 10.06
C GLU A 80 20.25 18.92 11.31
N LYS A 81 19.35 17.94 11.46
CA LYS A 81 19.35 16.98 12.59
C LYS A 81 20.48 15.95 12.52
N VAL A 82 21.16 15.82 11.38
CA VAL A 82 22.30 14.90 11.17
C VAL A 82 23.59 15.65 10.82
N LYS A 83 23.60 16.98 10.98
CA LYS A 83 24.71 17.85 10.59
C LYS A 83 26.04 17.55 11.26
N GLU A 84 26.02 16.86 12.40
CA GLU A 84 27.25 16.49 13.14
C GLU A 84 28.10 15.49 12.34
N GLU A 85 27.44 14.57 11.62
CA GLU A 85 28.12 13.49 10.87
C GLU A 85 28.04 13.68 9.35
N PHE A 86 27.00 14.36 8.86
CA PHE A 86 26.70 14.45 7.44
C PHE A 86 26.38 15.88 7.02
N GLU A 87 26.65 16.19 5.77
CA GLU A 87 26.26 17.45 5.15
C GLU A 87 25.77 17.23 3.71
N LEU A 88 24.99 18.18 3.20
CA LEU A 88 24.47 18.11 1.84
C LEU A 88 25.61 18.34 0.84
N ALA A 89 25.71 17.45 -0.15
CA ALA A 89 26.76 17.47 -1.18
C ALA A 89 26.26 18.00 -2.53
N ILE A 90 24.96 18.23 -2.68
CA ILE A 90 24.32 18.73 -3.90
C ILE A 90 23.57 20.04 -3.63
N ASP A 91 23.23 20.73 -4.71
CA ASP A 91 22.30 21.86 -4.62
C ASP A 91 20.93 21.39 -4.09
N PRO A 92 20.32 22.05 -3.08
CA PRO A 92 19.01 21.68 -2.55
C PRO A 92 17.91 21.55 -3.60
N THR A 93 17.97 22.31 -4.70
CA THR A 93 17.01 22.25 -5.80
C THR A 93 17.07 20.94 -6.60
N LYS A 94 18.18 20.21 -6.47
CA LYS A 94 18.38 18.89 -7.10
C LYS A 94 17.90 17.73 -6.24
N LEU A 95 17.40 18.00 -5.03
CA LEU A 95 16.80 16.96 -4.20
C LEU A 95 15.55 16.39 -4.89
N THR A 96 15.43 15.07 -4.82
CA THR A 96 14.27 14.34 -5.35
C THR A 96 13.32 13.94 -4.23
N ILE A 97 12.08 13.62 -4.58
CA ILE A 97 11.11 13.01 -3.65
C ILE A 97 11.69 11.76 -2.99
N LYS A 98 12.41 10.93 -3.75
CA LYS A 98 13.08 9.73 -3.23
C LYS A 98 14.12 10.05 -2.15
N ASP A 99 14.85 11.16 -2.29
CA ASP A 99 15.85 11.57 -1.30
C ASP A 99 15.18 12.10 -0.03
N LEU A 100 14.12 12.90 -0.18
CA LEU A 100 13.28 13.34 0.94
C LEU A 100 12.67 12.14 1.70
N ASN A 101 12.13 11.15 0.99
CA ASN A 101 11.58 9.94 1.63
C ASN A 101 12.64 9.18 2.45
N ARG A 102 13.89 9.12 1.98
CA ARG A 102 15.01 8.52 2.72
C ARG A 102 15.37 9.31 3.97
N LEU A 103 15.36 10.64 3.90
CA LEU A 103 15.57 11.52 5.05
C LEU A 103 14.46 11.34 6.10
N ILE A 104 13.20 11.31 5.67
CA ILE A 104 12.03 11.06 6.54
C ILE A 104 12.15 9.69 7.22
N ALA A 105 12.50 8.64 6.46
CA ALA A 105 12.66 7.29 6.99
C ALA A 105 13.76 7.21 8.07
N TYR A 106 14.88 7.91 7.89
CA TYR A 106 15.87 8.03 8.95
C TYR A 106 15.30 8.77 10.17
N ASN A 107 14.63 9.91 9.97
CA ASN A 107 14.16 10.71 11.08
C ASN A 107 13.12 9.97 11.93
N ARG A 108 12.20 9.25 11.28
CA ARG A 108 11.09 8.51 11.89
C ARG A 108 11.51 7.17 12.49
N TYR A 109 12.37 6.41 11.81
CA TYR A 109 12.68 5.02 12.17
C TYR A 109 14.15 4.78 12.54
N LYS A 110 14.99 5.82 12.50
CA LYS A 110 16.46 5.74 12.70
C LYS A 110 17.15 4.73 11.78
N ASN A 111 16.59 4.53 10.57
CA ASN A 111 17.16 3.62 9.58
C ASN A 111 18.46 4.18 8.99
N LYS A 112 19.61 3.76 9.54
CA LYS A 112 20.93 4.21 9.08
C LYS A 112 21.22 3.86 7.60
N GLY A 113 20.60 2.79 7.09
CA GLY A 113 20.77 2.37 5.69
C GLY A 113 20.31 3.43 4.69
N THR A 114 19.33 4.27 5.05
CA THR A 114 18.87 5.33 4.15
C THR A 114 19.89 6.46 4.02
N LEU A 115 20.58 6.82 5.11
CA LEU A 115 21.69 7.78 5.06
C LEU A 115 22.87 7.23 4.23
N ILE A 116 23.22 5.96 4.40
CA ILE A 116 24.28 5.31 3.60
C ILE A 116 23.91 5.35 2.11
N ASN A 117 22.66 5.10 1.76
CA ASN A 117 22.20 5.20 0.37
C ASN A 117 22.30 6.63 -0.18
N LEU A 118 21.94 7.63 0.62
CA LEU A 118 22.12 9.03 0.23
C LEU A 118 23.59 9.39 0.02
N VAL A 119 24.50 8.83 0.82
CA VAL A 119 25.95 9.00 0.63
C VAL A 119 26.44 8.31 -0.64
N LYS A 120 26.02 7.06 -0.89
CA LYS A 120 26.38 6.32 -2.11
C LYS A 120 25.88 7.02 -3.39
N LYS A 121 24.73 7.68 -3.31
CA LYS A 121 24.18 8.51 -4.41
C LYS A 121 24.87 9.87 -4.56
N GLY A 122 25.75 10.25 -3.63
CA GLY A 122 26.40 11.57 -3.62
C GLY A 122 25.49 12.72 -3.18
N VAL A 123 24.31 12.43 -2.60
CA VAL A 123 23.39 13.45 -2.07
C VAL A 123 23.91 14.01 -0.75
N LEU A 124 24.38 13.13 0.13
CA LEU A 124 25.05 13.50 1.38
C LEU A 124 26.53 13.15 1.29
N LYS A 125 27.37 13.89 2.02
CA LYS A 125 28.75 13.50 2.31
C LYS A 125 28.92 13.38 3.82
N LYS A 126 29.80 12.47 4.24
CA LYS A 126 30.29 12.48 5.62
C LYS A 126 31.23 13.67 5.78
N LYS A 127 31.16 14.30 6.94
CA LYS A 127 32.18 15.26 7.37
C LYS A 127 33.49 14.55 7.70
#